data_AF-A0A3M1YXW0-F1
#
_entry.id   AF-A0A3M1YXW0-F1
#
_cell.length_a   1.000
_cell.length_b   1.000
_cell.length_c   1.000
_cell.angle_alpha   90.00
_cell.angle_beta   90.00
_cell.angle_gamma   90.00
#
_symmetry.space_group_name_H-M   'P 1'
#
loop_
_entity.id
_entity.type
_entity.pdbx_description
1 polymer ?
#
loop_
_entity_poly.entity_id
_entity_poly.type
_entity_poly.pdbx_seq_one_letter_code
_entity_poly.pdbx_strand_id
1 'polypeptide(L)'
;MKKLLACGFLLLCFSGYTQESKDLGQIHGNFQIIAQYYNVDTIIGTPVVHEKLLENSFLNLNYTRGKFKAGLRYESYFNPLLGFAPDYKGHGIPYRYASYELDELEITAGNFYEQFGNGLILRSYIVEGLGYDNVFDGIRVKYRPISGIYL
;
A
#
# COMPACT_ATOMS: atom_id res chain seq x y z
N MET A 1 27.58 36.71 -58.56
CA MET A 1 28.26 36.07 -57.40
C MET A 1 27.24 35.77 -56.32
N LYS A 2 27.18 34.50 -55.88
CA LYS A 2 26.60 34.01 -54.62
C LYS A 2 25.05 33.93 -54.57
N LYS A 3 24.40 32.86 -54.11
CA LYS A 3 24.76 31.49 -53.68
C LYS A 3 23.42 30.72 -53.70
N LEU A 4 23.36 29.55 -54.36
CA LEU A 4 22.22 28.63 -54.22
C LEU A 4 22.19 28.09 -52.78
N LEU A 5 21.04 28.21 -52.11
CA LEU A 5 20.77 27.57 -50.82
C LEU A 5 20.10 26.21 -51.11
N ALA A 6 20.90 25.16 -51.11
CA ALA A 6 20.42 23.79 -51.13
C ALA A 6 20.03 23.38 -49.71
N CYS A 7 18.73 23.16 -49.48
CA CYS A 7 18.21 22.53 -48.27
C CYS A 7 18.56 21.03 -48.31
N GLY A 8 19.70 20.65 -47.73
CA GLY A 8 20.07 19.26 -47.47
C GLY A 8 19.34 18.74 -46.24
N PHE A 9 18.39 17.82 -46.45
CA PHE A 9 17.71 17.07 -45.41
C PHE A 9 18.70 16.03 -44.83
N LEU A 10 19.31 16.32 -43.67
CA LEU A 10 20.14 15.36 -42.95
C LEU A 10 19.23 14.39 -42.18
N LEU A 11 18.99 13.21 -42.76
CA LEU A 11 18.42 12.06 -42.06
C LEU A 11 19.45 11.58 -41.02
N LEU A 12 19.27 12.00 -39.77
CA LEU A 12 19.91 11.36 -38.62
C LEU A 12 19.24 10.00 -38.39
N CYS A 13 19.88 8.94 -38.86
CA CYS A 13 19.57 7.58 -38.43
C CYS A 13 19.95 7.44 -36.95
N PHE A 14 18.96 7.58 -36.06
CA PHE A 14 19.06 7.12 -34.69
C PHE A 14 19.02 5.59 -34.72
N SER A 15 20.17 4.93 -34.58
CA SER A 15 20.24 3.51 -34.25
C SER A 15 19.67 3.33 -32.85
N GLY A 16 18.38 3.00 -32.76
CA GLY A 16 17.74 2.65 -31.50
C GLY A 16 18.34 1.35 -30.97
N TYR A 17 19.00 1.42 -29.82
CA TYR A 17 19.27 0.23 -29.02
C TYR A 17 17.93 -0.30 -28.51
N THR A 18 17.45 -1.41 -29.06
CA THR A 18 16.38 -2.19 -28.44
C THR A 18 16.84 -2.59 -27.05
N GLN A 19 16.23 -2.02 -26.01
CA GLN A 19 16.39 -2.53 -24.66
C GLN A 19 15.71 -3.90 -24.61
N GLU A 20 16.46 -4.96 -24.29
CA GLU A 20 15.82 -6.17 -23.76
C GLU A 20 14.93 -5.72 -22.60
N SER A 21 13.63 -5.99 -22.66
CA SER A 21 12.71 -5.68 -21.57
C SER A 21 13.03 -6.62 -20.41
N LYS A 22 14.04 -6.27 -19.62
CA LYS A 22 14.34 -6.96 -18.38
C LYS A 22 13.10 -6.80 -17.50
N ASP A 23 12.45 -7.90 -17.15
CA ASP A 23 11.34 -7.86 -16.21
C ASP A 23 11.88 -7.43 -14.84
N LEU A 24 11.65 -6.16 -14.49
CA LEU A 24 12.05 -5.55 -13.22
C LEU A 24 10.94 -5.69 -12.16
N GLY A 25 9.77 -6.22 -12.52
CA GLY A 25 8.57 -6.19 -11.69
C GLY A 25 7.83 -4.85 -11.73
N GLN A 26 6.76 -4.76 -10.94
CA GLN A 26 5.89 -3.60 -10.83
C GLN A 26 5.81 -3.12 -9.39
N ILE A 27 5.88 -1.80 -9.18
CA ILE A 27 5.55 -1.16 -7.91
C ILE A 27 4.21 -0.45 -8.09
N HIS A 28 3.25 -0.74 -7.22
CA HIS A 28 1.94 -0.13 -7.22
C HIS A 28 1.40 0.01 -5.80
N GLY A 29 0.38 0.83 -5.61
CA GLY A 29 -0.12 1.12 -4.27
C GLY A 29 -1.14 2.24 -4.27
N ASN A 30 -1.46 2.69 -3.06
CA ASN A 30 -2.36 3.81 -2.82
C ASN A 30 -1.94 4.53 -1.54
N PHE A 31 -2.35 5.79 -1.40
CA PHE A 31 -2.13 6.56 -0.20
C PHE A 31 -3.39 7.34 0.12
N GLN A 32 -3.52 7.73 1.38
CA GLN A 32 -4.58 8.61 1.84
C GLN A 32 -4.03 9.54 2.91
N ILE A 33 -4.51 10.77 2.89
CA ILE A 33 -4.29 11.75 3.95
C ILE A 33 -5.65 12.31 4.30
N ILE A 34 -6.02 12.20 5.57
CA ILE A 34 -7.22 12.84 6.11
C ILE A 34 -6.76 13.81 7.18
N ALA A 35 -7.02 15.09 6.97
CA ALA A 35 -6.76 16.14 7.95
C ALA A 35 -8.05 16.88 8.27
N GLN A 36 -8.27 17.19 9.55
CA GLN A 36 -9.46 17.90 10.03
C GLN A 36 -9.06 19.06 10.93
N TYR A 37 -9.70 20.21 10.71
CA TYR A 37 -9.57 21.38 11.56
C TYR A 37 -10.77 21.50 12.51
N TYR A 38 -10.51 21.59 13.81
CA TYR A 38 -11.55 21.59 14.83
C TYR A 38 -11.81 23.00 15.37
N ASN A 39 -13.09 23.36 15.40
CA ASN A 39 -13.59 24.57 16.04
C ASN A 39 -14.38 24.19 17.28
N VAL A 40 -14.16 24.93 18.36
CA VAL A 40 -14.94 24.76 19.59
C VAL A 40 -16.24 25.53 19.42
N ASP A 41 -17.36 24.83 19.58
CA ASP A 41 -18.70 25.40 19.65
C ASP A 41 -19.34 24.99 20.99
N THR A 42 -19.49 25.98 21.86
CA THR A 42 -20.06 25.80 23.20
C THR A 42 -21.58 25.66 23.20
N ILE A 43 -22.26 26.05 22.12
CA ILE A 43 -23.73 25.93 21.99
C ILE A 43 -24.13 24.47 21.80
N ILE A 44 -23.37 23.72 20.99
CA ILE A 44 -23.61 22.29 20.74
C ILE A 44 -22.72 21.37 21.60
N GLY A 45 -21.85 21.92 22.44
CA GLY A 45 -21.04 21.18 23.41
C GLY A 45 -19.93 20.33 22.78
N THR A 46 -19.24 20.84 21.76
CA THR A 46 -18.13 20.10 21.12
C THR A 46 -17.00 19.81 22.10
N PRO A 47 -16.32 18.65 22.00
CA PRO A 47 -15.12 18.38 22.79
C PRO A 47 -14.01 19.40 22.48
N VAL A 48 -13.24 19.77 23.50
CA VAL A 48 -12.09 20.67 23.34
C VAL A 48 -10.92 19.88 22.76
N VAL A 49 -10.50 20.24 21.55
CA VAL A 49 -9.31 19.68 20.90
C VAL A 49 -8.19 20.71 21.04
N HIS A 50 -7.10 20.35 21.73
CA HIS A 50 -5.99 21.28 21.99
C HIS A 50 -5.23 21.56 20.69
N GLU A 51 -4.93 20.52 19.93
CA GLU A 51 -4.36 20.58 18.60
C GLU A 51 -5.48 20.87 17.60
N LYS A 52 -5.55 22.10 17.07
CA LYS A 52 -6.65 22.47 16.17
C LYS A 52 -6.67 21.71 14.84
N LEU A 53 -5.57 21.04 14.47
CA LEU A 53 -5.42 20.24 13.26
C LEU A 53 -4.99 18.83 13.64
N LEU A 54 -5.83 17.84 13.34
CA LEU A 54 -5.54 16.41 13.50
C LEU A 54 -5.44 15.76 12.13
N GLU A 55 -4.64 14.70 12.03
CA GLU A 55 -4.30 14.05 10.78
C GLU A 55 -4.04 12.56 10.96
N ASN A 56 -4.59 11.77 10.01
CA ASN A 56 -4.28 10.37 9.81
C ASN A 56 -3.93 10.15 8.33
N SER A 57 -2.80 9.50 8.06
CA SER A 57 -2.40 9.11 6.71
C SER A 57 -1.76 7.74 6.66
N PHE A 58 -1.83 7.15 5.47
CA PHE A 58 -1.11 5.93 5.15
C PHE A 58 -0.65 5.94 3.70
N LEU A 59 0.35 5.11 3.43
CA LEU A 59 0.87 4.78 2.12
C LEU A 59 1.06 3.26 2.04
N ASN A 60 0.31 2.61 1.17
CA ASN A 60 0.51 1.23 0.77
C ASN A 60 1.45 1.17 -0.44
N LEU A 61 2.48 0.35 -0.35
CA LEU A 61 3.37 0.00 -1.46
C LEU A 61 3.42 -1.50 -1.63
N ASN A 62 3.23 -1.97 -2.86
CA ASN A 62 3.33 -3.37 -3.24
C ASN A 62 4.27 -3.50 -4.41
N TYR A 63 5.16 -4.47 -4.32
CA TYR A 63 6.04 -4.92 -5.37
C TYR A 63 5.60 -6.30 -5.83
N THR A 64 5.47 -6.50 -7.14
CA THR A 64 5.13 -7.78 -7.74
C THR A 64 6.08 -8.10 -8.88
N ARG A 65 6.61 -9.33 -8.90
CA ARG A 65 7.45 -9.83 -9.99
C ARG A 65 7.30 -11.35 -10.12
N GLY A 66 6.61 -11.78 -11.16
CA GLY A 66 6.29 -13.20 -11.35
C GLY A 66 5.64 -13.80 -10.11
N LYS A 67 6.29 -14.82 -9.53
CA LYS A 67 5.85 -15.56 -8.34
C LYS A 67 6.14 -14.86 -7.01
N PHE A 68 6.89 -13.76 -7.01
CA PHE A 68 7.27 -13.02 -5.80
C PHE A 68 6.40 -11.76 -5.62
N LYS A 69 5.98 -11.54 -4.38
CA LYS A 69 5.25 -10.34 -3.95
C LYS A 69 5.87 -9.84 -2.65
N ALA A 70 6.01 -8.54 -2.49
CA ALA A 70 6.37 -7.94 -1.22
C ALA A 70 5.63 -6.62 -1.07
N GLY A 71 5.44 -6.16 0.15
CA GLY A 71 4.81 -4.87 0.34
C GLY A 71 4.93 -4.38 1.75
N LEU A 72 4.58 -3.11 1.91
CA LEU A 72 4.55 -2.45 3.20
C LEU A 72 3.45 -1.39 3.22
N ARG A 73 2.98 -1.07 4.43
CA ARG A 73 2.16 0.10 4.71
C ARG A 73 2.93 0.98 5.67
N TYR A 74 3.18 2.20 5.25
CA TYR A 74 3.63 3.27 6.12
C TYR A 74 2.40 4.01 6.63
N GLU A 75 2.39 4.34 7.92
CA GLU A 75 1.32 5.08 8.57
C GLU A 75 1.89 6.27 9.34
N SER A 76 1.15 7.37 9.35
CA SER A 76 1.48 8.59 10.09
C SER A 76 0.22 9.21 10.65
N TYR A 77 0.24 9.49 11.96
CA TYR A 77 -0.86 10.10 12.70
C TYR A 77 -0.32 11.33 13.43
N PHE A 78 -0.39 12.50 12.77
CA PHE A 78 -0.01 13.76 13.38
C PHE A 78 -1.18 14.34 14.20
N ASN A 79 -1.25 13.91 15.47
CA ASN A 79 -2.42 14.05 16.34
C ASN A 79 -3.60 13.30 15.71
N PRO A 80 -3.90 12.06 16.16
CA PRO A 80 -4.94 11.25 15.54
C PRO A 80 -6.29 11.95 15.50
N LEU A 81 -7.04 11.76 14.41
CA LEU A 81 -8.41 12.27 14.26
C LEU A 81 -9.31 11.88 15.44
N LEU A 82 -10.30 12.73 15.76
CA LEU A 82 -11.27 12.39 16.80
C LEU A 82 -11.96 11.05 16.50
N GLY A 83 -12.03 10.18 17.51
CA GLY A 83 -12.54 8.82 17.38
C GLY A 83 -11.43 7.76 17.27
N PHE A 84 -10.19 8.15 17.01
CA PHE A 84 -9.03 7.26 17.09
C PHE A 84 -8.42 7.28 18.50
N ALA A 85 -7.74 6.20 18.87
CA ALA A 85 -7.01 6.13 20.12
C ALA A 85 -5.85 7.15 20.12
N PRO A 86 -5.68 7.98 21.16
CA PRO A 86 -4.58 8.94 21.25
C PRO A 86 -3.19 8.29 21.13
N ASP A 87 -3.07 7.03 21.56
CA ASP A 87 -1.85 6.24 21.52
C ASP A 87 -1.38 5.92 20.09
N TYR A 88 -2.20 6.14 19.07
CA TYR A 88 -1.80 5.99 17.67
C TYR A 88 -0.91 7.13 17.18
N LYS A 89 -0.76 8.21 17.97
CA LYS A 89 0.09 9.34 17.63
C LYS A 89 1.53 8.87 17.35
N GLY A 90 2.00 9.15 16.14
CA GLY A 90 3.32 8.73 15.70
C GLY A 90 3.33 8.34 14.23
N HIS A 91 4.39 7.65 13.81
CA HIS A 91 4.51 7.13 12.46
C HIS A 91 5.34 5.85 12.47
N GLY A 92 5.13 5.00 11.47
CA GLY A 92 5.83 3.73 11.39
C GLY A 92 5.40 2.85 10.22
N ILE A 93 5.88 1.61 10.22
CA ILE A 93 5.54 0.59 9.22
C ILE A 93 4.83 -0.56 9.94
N PRO A 94 3.53 -0.42 10.26
CA PRO A 94 2.78 -1.46 10.97
C PRO A 94 2.51 -2.70 10.11
N TYR A 95 2.61 -2.58 8.78
CA TYR A 95 2.40 -3.68 7.85
C TYR A 95 3.61 -3.85 6.93
N ARG A 96 4.15 -5.07 6.86
CA ARG A 96 5.24 -5.46 5.96
C ARG A 96 5.19 -6.95 5.67
N TYR A 97 5.38 -7.35 4.43
CA TYR A 97 5.36 -8.76 4.06
C TYR A 97 6.23 -9.07 2.85
N ALA A 98 6.61 -10.33 2.74
CA ALA A 98 7.12 -10.95 1.52
C ALA A 98 6.40 -12.29 1.31
N SER A 99 6.09 -12.61 0.06
CA SER A 99 5.36 -13.80 -0.32
C SER A 99 5.94 -14.41 -1.59
N TYR A 100 5.94 -15.74 -1.65
CA TYR A 100 6.33 -16.48 -2.84
C TYR A 100 5.33 -17.59 -3.14
N GLU A 101 5.01 -17.76 -4.42
CA GLU A 101 4.07 -18.75 -4.91
C GLU A 101 4.80 -19.86 -5.68
N LEU A 102 4.73 -21.08 -5.18
CA LEU A 102 5.28 -22.29 -5.80
C LEU A 102 4.13 -23.25 -6.14
N ASP A 103 3.55 -23.04 -7.31
CA ASP A 103 2.49 -23.87 -7.88
C ASP A 103 1.28 -23.98 -6.95
N GLU A 104 1.11 -25.08 -6.23
CA GLU A 104 0.01 -25.27 -5.27
C GLU A 104 0.28 -24.68 -3.88
N LEU A 105 1.49 -24.19 -3.63
CA LEU A 105 1.94 -23.70 -2.32
C LEU A 105 2.20 -22.19 -2.34
N GLU A 106 1.66 -21.46 -1.39
CA GLU A 106 1.93 -20.04 -1.18
C GLU A 106 2.46 -19.83 0.23
N ILE A 107 3.64 -19.20 0.34
CA ILE A 107 4.26 -18.89 1.63
C ILE A 107 4.37 -17.38 1.75
N THR A 108 3.89 -16.83 2.87
CA THR A 108 4.01 -15.42 3.23
C THR A 108 4.73 -15.30 4.58
N ALA A 109 5.70 -14.39 4.67
CA ALA A 109 6.37 -14.01 5.90
C ALA A 109 6.12 -12.53 6.22
N GLY A 110 5.88 -12.23 7.49
CA GLY A 110 5.50 -10.92 7.99
C GLY A 110 3.99 -10.80 8.18
N ASN A 111 3.42 -9.68 7.76
CA ASN A 111 2.02 -9.39 7.99
C ASN A 111 1.08 -10.00 6.95
N PHE A 112 -0.05 -10.51 7.42
CA PHE A 112 -1.10 -11.00 6.53
C PHE A 112 -2.49 -10.94 7.16
N TYR A 113 -3.48 -10.84 6.28
CA TYR A 113 -4.89 -11.04 6.60
C TYR A 113 -5.34 -12.43 6.15
N GLU A 114 -6.27 -13.03 6.87
CA GLU A 114 -6.82 -14.35 6.60
C GLU A 114 -8.31 -14.42 6.94
N GLN A 115 -9.04 -15.22 6.17
CA GLN A 115 -10.44 -15.52 6.42
C GLN A 115 -10.69 -17.03 6.25
N PHE A 116 -11.09 -17.69 7.33
CA PHE A 116 -11.44 -19.11 7.34
C PHE A 116 -12.87 -19.33 7.84
N GLY A 117 -13.55 -20.36 7.31
CA GLY A 117 -14.93 -20.69 7.69
C GLY A 117 -15.91 -19.54 7.49
N ASN A 118 -15.89 -18.90 6.32
CA ASN A 118 -16.65 -17.67 5.99
C ASN A 118 -16.36 -16.45 6.88
N GLY A 119 -15.29 -16.50 7.68
CA GLY A 119 -14.98 -15.46 8.66
C GLY A 119 -15.61 -15.68 10.03
N LEU A 120 -16.36 -16.77 10.23
CA LEU A 120 -16.96 -17.12 11.52
C LEU A 120 -15.95 -17.79 12.46
N ILE A 121 -15.01 -18.57 11.90
CA ILE A 121 -13.95 -19.22 12.68
C ILE A 121 -12.76 -18.28 12.84
N LEU A 122 -12.34 -17.66 11.74
CA LEU A 122 -11.23 -16.73 11.72
C LEU A 122 -11.47 -15.63 10.70
N ARG A 123 -11.33 -14.38 11.13
CA ARG A 123 -11.31 -13.22 10.26
C ARG A 123 -10.33 -12.18 10.80
N SER A 124 -9.26 -11.93 10.06
CA SER A 124 -8.46 -10.72 10.22
C SER A 124 -8.72 -9.77 9.06
N TYR A 125 -8.84 -8.49 9.38
CA TYR A 125 -9.19 -7.44 8.45
C TYR A 125 -8.75 -6.08 9.02
N ILE A 126 -8.71 -5.09 8.14
CA ILE A 126 -8.53 -3.69 8.49
C ILE A 126 -9.79 -2.90 8.18
N VAL A 127 -10.12 -1.95 9.06
CA VAL A 127 -11.08 -0.87 8.83
C VAL A 127 -10.39 0.45 9.12
N GLU A 128 -9.82 1.04 8.08
CA GLU A 128 -9.00 2.26 8.18
C GLU A 128 -9.78 3.41 8.84
N GLY A 129 -11.05 3.60 8.46
CA GLY A 129 -11.90 4.67 9.02
C GLY A 129 -12.22 4.55 10.51
N LEU A 130 -11.95 3.39 11.12
CA LEU A 130 -12.13 3.15 12.56
C LEU A 130 -10.81 2.84 13.28
N GLY A 131 -9.69 2.78 12.55
CA GLY A 131 -8.39 2.42 13.12
C GLY A 131 -8.31 0.98 13.64
N TYR A 132 -9.21 0.09 13.22
CA TYR A 132 -9.16 -1.33 13.61
C TYR A 132 -8.30 -2.10 12.63
N ASP A 133 -7.27 -2.77 13.14
CA ASP A 133 -6.42 -3.65 12.36
C ASP A 133 -6.08 -4.91 13.16
N ASN A 134 -6.63 -6.05 12.75
CA ASN A 134 -6.43 -7.35 13.38
C ASN A 134 -5.42 -8.22 12.61
N VAL A 135 -4.39 -7.61 12.03
CA VAL A 135 -3.39 -8.29 11.22
C VAL A 135 -2.56 -9.33 12.00
N PHE A 136 -2.23 -10.45 11.36
CA PHE A 136 -1.26 -11.40 11.89
C PHE A 136 0.17 -10.97 11.56
N ASP A 137 1.14 -11.34 12.39
CA ASP A 137 2.57 -11.21 12.08
C ASP A 137 3.25 -12.56 12.29
N GLY A 138 3.78 -13.15 11.23
CA GLY A 138 4.41 -14.46 11.29
C GLY A 138 4.58 -15.11 9.93
N ILE A 139 4.38 -16.42 9.87
CA ILE A 139 4.47 -17.21 8.63
C ILE A 139 3.08 -17.76 8.31
N ARG A 140 2.60 -17.49 7.11
CA ARG A 140 1.39 -18.10 6.54
C ARG A 140 1.80 -19.07 5.45
N VAL A 141 1.22 -20.26 5.48
CA VAL A 141 1.33 -21.25 4.40
C VAL A 141 -0.08 -21.55 3.91
N LYS A 142 -0.32 -21.45 2.61
CA LYS A 142 -1.57 -21.87 1.98
C LYS A 142 -1.27 -22.96 0.96
N TYR A 143 -1.97 -24.09 1.06
CA TYR A 143 -1.82 -25.19 0.14
C TYR A 143 -3.13 -25.49 -0.60
N ARG A 144 -3.05 -25.65 -1.92
CA ARG A 144 -4.19 -25.78 -2.84
C ARG A 144 -4.02 -27.01 -3.71
N PRO A 145 -4.22 -28.23 -3.15
CA PRO A 145 -3.95 -29.49 -3.87
C PRO A 145 -4.86 -29.70 -5.09
N ILE A 146 -6.11 -29.22 -5.00
CA ILE A 146 -7.08 -29.27 -6.09
C ILE A 146 -7.95 -28.02 -6.06
N SER A 147 -8.50 -27.63 -7.21
CA SER A 147 -9.39 -26.48 -7.34
C SER A 147 -10.55 -26.56 -6.34
N GLY A 148 -10.68 -25.52 -5.50
CA GLY A 148 -11.75 -25.41 -4.51
C GLY A 148 -11.42 -25.95 -3.12
N ILE A 149 -10.28 -26.64 -2.93
CA ILE A 149 -9.79 -27.03 -1.60
C ILE A 149 -8.62 -26.12 -1.20
N TYR A 150 -8.72 -25.52 -0.02
CA TYR A 150 -7.73 -24.64 0.56
C TYR A 150 -7.38 -25.15 1.97
N LEU A 151 -6.09 -25.34 2.22
CA LEU A 151 -5.52 -25.72 3.51
C LEU A 151 -4.61 -24.60 4.03
#